data_AF-A0A497SDL8-F1
#
_entry.id   AF-A0A497SDL8-F1
#
_cell.length_a   1.000
_cell.length_b   1.000
_cell.length_c   1.000
_cell.angle_alpha   90.00
_cell.angle_beta   90.00
_cell.angle_gamma   90.00
#
_symmetry.space_group_name_H-M   'P 1'
#
loop_
_entity.id
_entity.type
_entity.pdbx_description
1 polymer ?
#
loop_
_entity_poly.entity_id
_entity_poly.type
_entity_poly.pdbx_seq_one_letter_code
_entity_poly.pdbx_strand_id
1 'polypeptide(L)'
;LGIKWDKVVIASKRLNIYYNYAKKLIEMGKAYVCTCGEEWKTLRNKSEACPCRSLPKREQLKRWKKMLAKNGYKEHEAVLRIKTDLNATNPALRDWPAFRIVDKPNHPLKKAKVWPLLDFQSAIDDHLFGVTHILRGIDLQTSEKRQKYIYQYFKWDYPITITVGKFYLSGVVLSKSEIKKGIKEGKFRGWDDTKLGTIRSLRRRGFQPEAIRKLIVEIGAKSADITISFENLAAYNRKLIDPEANRYFFVPNPMRIEIENLPVKTKKIPLHPMKNRGFRAFKITKTLYIDKKDYEKYKGLEVRLKDLFNIKLGKKIKVTGKEVKSIPKIQWVTKNHIEVRVLMEDKMVKGYGEQSLKNVKPGTIVQFERFGFVRIEKNDKKSIVAVFAHK
;
A
#
# COMPACT_ATOMS: atom_id res chain seq x y z
N LEU A 1 -2.30 -7.48 -7.24
CA LEU A 1 -1.28 -6.94 -8.17
C LEU A 1 -1.12 -7.76 -9.44
N GLY A 2 -1.64 -9.00 -9.55
CA GLY A 2 -1.58 -9.77 -10.80
C GLY A 2 -0.18 -10.28 -11.14
N ILE A 3 0.76 -10.23 -10.19
CA ILE A 3 2.11 -10.75 -10.33
C ILE A 3 2.05 -12.26 -10.11
N LYS A 4 2.56 -13.03 -11.06
CA LYS A 4 2.82 -14.46 -10.93
C LYS A 4 4.30 -14.66 -10.62
N TRP A 5 4.61 -15.73 -9.89
CA TRP A 5 5.97 -16.10 -9.50
C TRP A 5 6.10 -17.62 -9.61
N ASP A 6 7.32 -18.08 -9.87
CA ASP A 6 7.59 -19.51 -10.07
C ASP A 6 7.73 -20.27 -8.75
N LYS A 7 8.27 -19.61 -7.71
CA LYS A 7 8.58 -20.25 -6.43
C LYS A 7 8.27 -19.37 -5.23
N VAL A 8 7.70 -19.97 -4.18
CA VAL A 8 7.56 -19.37 -2.86
C VAL A 8 8.64 -19.93 -1.94
N VAL A 9 9.49 -19.06 -1.42
CA VAL A 9 10.52 -19.43 -0.46
C VAL A 9 10.32 -18.65 0.84
N ILE A 10 10.48 -19.35 1.96
CA ILE A 10 10.45 -18.75 3.30
C ILE A 10 11.84 -18.93 3.92
N ALA A 11 12.61 -17.83 4.02
CA ALA A 11 13.98 -17.85 4.54
C ALA A 11 14.08 -18.51 5.93
N SER A 12 13.12 -18.27 6.84
CA SER A 12 13.15 -18.88 8.18
C SER A 12 13.06 -20.41 8.18
N LYS A 13 12.57 -21.05 7.10
CA LYS A 13 12.57 -22.52 6.95
C LYS A 13 13.94 -23.07 6.53
N ARG A 14 14.89 -22.20 6.15
CA ARG A 14 16.21 -22.54 5.60
C ARG A 14 17.37 -22.29 6.59
N LEU A 15 17.08 -22.05 7.86
CA LEU A 15 18.11 -21.74 8.88
C LEU A 15 19.28 -22.73 8.91
N ASN A 16 19.00 -24.04 8.77
CA ASN A 16 20.05 -25.06 8.75
C ASN A 16 21.04 -24.88 7.59
N ILE A 17 20.55 -24.44 6.42
CA ILE A 17 21.42 -24.13 5.27
C ILE A 17 22.36 -22.99 5.64
N TYR A 18 21.82 -21.91 6.20
CA TYR A 18 22.62 -20.75 6.59
C TYR A 18 23.65 -21.11 7.67
N TYR A 19 23.30 -21.93 8.66
CA TYR A 19 24.23 -22.41 9.69
C TYR A 19 25.37 -23.26 9.11
N ASN A 20 25.07 -24.08 8.10
CA ASN A 20 26.08 -24.89 7.42
C ASN A 20 27.07 -24.00 6.65
N TYR A 21 26.59 -22.98 5.94
CA TYR A 21 27.48 -22.02 5.27
C TYR A 21 28.30 -21.18 6.25
N ALA A 22 27.71 -20.79 7.38
CA ALA A 22 28.44 -20.11 8.45
C ALA A 22 29.58 -20.97 8.99
N LYS A 23 29.31 -22.26 9.25
CA LYS A 23 30.32 -23.24 9.67
C LYS A 23 31.44 -23.36 8.63
N LYS A 24 31.12 -23.48 7.33
CA LYS A 24 32.11 -23.55 6.25
C LYS A 24 33.01 -22.31 6.23
N LEU A 25 32.46 -21.11 6.36
CA LEU A 25 33.25 -19.87 6.39
C LEU A 25 34.18 -19.80 7.60
N ILE A 26 33.74 -20.28 8.76
CA ILE A 26 34.61 -20.43 9.94
C ILE A 26 35.73 -21.42 9.65
N GLU A 27 35.41 -22.55 9.02
CA GLU A 27 36.39 -23.59 8.67
C GLU A 27 37.44 -23.12 7.66
N MET A 28 37.07 -22.16 6.79
CA MET A 28 37.96 -21.49 5.84
C MET A 28 38.71 -20.30 6.47
N GLY A 29 38.48 -20.00 7.75
CA GLY A 29 39.07 -18.86 8.44
C GLY A 29 38.54 -17.50 7.99
N LYS A 30 37.43 -17.46 7.25
CA LYS A 30 36.79 -16.26 6.66
C LYS A 30 35.65 -15.68 7.50
N ALA A 31 35.30 -16.33 8.60
CA ALA A 31 34.36 -15.80 9.59
C ALA A 31 34.83 -16.13 11.02
N TYR A 32 34.33 -15.39 12.00
CA TYR A 32 34.70 -15.58 13.40
C TYR A 32 33.58 -15.14 14.36
N VAL A 33 33.55 -15.75 15.54
CA VAL A 33 32.61 -15.36 16.62
C VAL A 33 33.29 -14.34 17.52
N CYS A 34 32.72 -13.14 17.55
CA CYS A 34 33.18 -12.02 18.35
C CYS A 34 32.35 -11.87 19.62
N THR A 35 33.01 -11.69 20.75
CA THR A 35 32.41 -11.51 22.08
C THR A 35 32.81 -10.17 22.73
N CYS A 36 33.33 -9.22 21.94
CA CYS A 36 33.86 -7.94 22.45
C CYS A 36 32.78 -6.89 22.75
N GLY A 37 31.49 -7.18 22.54
CA GLY A 37 30.40 -6.23 22.79
C GLY A 37 30.61 -4.88 22.09
N GLU A 38 30.43 -3.79 22.85
CA GLU A 38 30.57 -2.40 22.37
C GLU A 38 32.01 -2.02 21.98
N GLU A 39 33.02 -2.59 22.64
CA GLU A 39 34.44 -2.30 22.37
C GLU A 39 34.82 -2.60 20.91
N TRP A 40 34.15 -3.58 20.30
CA TRP A 40 34.35 -3.90 18.88
C TRP A 40 34.13 -2.70 17.96
N LYS A 41 33.17 -1.83 18.28
CA LYS A 41 32.87 -0.64 17.46
C LYS A 41 34.04 0.34 17.48
N THR A 42 34.68 0.52 18.64
CA THR A 42 35.88 1.35 18.81
C THR A 42 37.03 0.80 17.98
N LEU A 43 37.34 -0.49 18.11
CA LEU A 43 38.40 -1.16 17.36
C LEU A 43 38.17 -1.09 15.85
N ARG A 44 36.92 -1.36 15.40
CA ARG A 44 36.55 -1.25 13.98
C ARG A 44 36.81 0.15 13.42
N ASN A 45 36.45 1.19 14.18
CA ASN A 45 36.61 2.58 13.72
C ASN A 45 38.10 2.96 13.62
N LYS A 46 38.96 2.37 14.47
CA LYS A 46 40.43 2.48 14.39
C LYS A 46 41.07 1.56 13.35
N SER A 47 40.28 0.77 12.62
CA SER A 47 40.78 -0.26 11.69
C SER A 47 41.61 -1.37 12.37
N GLU A 48 41.40 -1.59 13.67
CA GLU A 48 42.14 -2.57 14.48
C GLU A 48 41.38 -3.90 14.59
N ALA A 49 42.12 -5.00 14.51
CA ALA A 49 41.56 -6.34 14.71
C ALA A 49 41.28 -6.58 16.19
N CYS A 50 40.07 -7.02 16.53
CA CYS A 50 39.81 -7.45 17.91
C CYS A 50 40.48 -8.81 18.22
N PRO A 51 40.77 -9.12 19.50
CA PRO A 51 41.45 -10.36 19.89
C PRO A 51 40.70 -11.64 19.44
N CYS A 52 39.38 -11.55 19.28
CA CYS A 52 38.58 -12.68 18.78
C CYS A 52 38.87 -13.04 17.33
N ARG A 53 39.42 -12.13 16.51
CA ARG A 53 39.61 -12.31 15.06
C ARG A 53 40.73 -13.30 14.74
N SER A 54 41.77 -13.36 15.57
CA SER A 54 42.95 -14.22 15.42
C SER A 54 42.82 -15.59 16.07
N LEU A 55 41.73 -15.85 16.82
CA LEU A 55 41.56 -17.14 17.50
C LEU A 55 41.58 -18.32 16.51
N PRO A 56 42.20 -19.46 16.89
CA PRO A 56 42.26 -20.64 16.04
C PRO A 56 40.89 -21.15 15.61
N LYS A 57 40.83 -21.77 14.43
CA LYS A 57 39.63 -22.41 13.86
C LYS A 57 38.88 -23.29 14.87
N ARG A 58 39.60 -24.13 15.62
CA ARG A 58 39.01 -25.03 16.63
C ARG A 58 38.22 -24.25 17.69
N GLU A 59 38.74 -23.11 18.12
CA GLU A 59 38.10 -22.26 19.11
C GLU A 59 36.88 -21.53 18.51
N GLN A 60 36.99 -21.03 17.28
CA GLN A 60 35.83 -20.43 16.60
C GLN A 60 34.67 -21.40 16.41
N LEU A 61 34.97 -22.66 16.07
CA LEU A 61 33.96 -23.70 15.95
C LEU A 61 33.29 -24.02 17.29
N LYS A 62 34.05 -24.03 18.41
CA LYS A 62 33.49 -24.17 19.75
C LYS A 62 32.57 -22.99 20.07
N ARG A 63 32.99 -21.76 19.80
CA ARG A 63 32.17 -20.55 20.01
C ARG A 63 30.91 -20.56 19.16
N TRP A 64 30.98 -21.00 17.91
CA TRP A 64 29.82 -21.13 17.03
C TRP A 64 28.82 -22.17 17.54
N LYS A 65 29.30 -23.35 17.96
CA LYS A 65 28.45 -24.35 18.64
C LYS A 65 27.81 -23.77 19.90
N LYS A 66 28.56 -22.99 20.68
CA LYS A 66 28.04 -22.31 21.88
C LYS A 66 27.00 -21.25 21.52
N MET A 67 27.12 -20.50 20.42
CA MET A 67 26.06 -19.58 19.96
C MET A 67 24.75 -20.32 19.67
N LEU A 68 24.82 -21.47 19.01
CA LEU A 68 23.66 -22.27 18.63
C LEU A 68 23.03 -23.05 19.80
N ALA A 69 23.76 -23.25 20.89
CA ALA A 69 23.30 -23.99 22.06
C ALA A 69 22.17 -23.24 22.80
N LYS A 70 21.20 -24.01 23.33
CA LYS A 70 20.07 -23.46 24.11
C LYS A 70 20.56 -22.62 25.31
N ASN A 71 21.51 -23.18 26.07
CA ASN A 71 22.13 -22.55 27.23
C ASN A 71 23.47 -21.87 26.88
N GLY A 72 23.62 -21.45 25.62
CA GLY A 72 24.78 -20.74 25.12
C GLY A 72 24.78 -19.25 25.44
N TYR A 73 25.53 -18.49 24.64
CA TYR A 73 25.56 -17.02 24.72
C TYR A 73 24.16 -16.40 24.66
N LYS A 74 23.95 -15.28 25.36
CA LYS A 74 22.73 -14.47 25.36
C LYS A 74 22.79 -13.36 24.31
N GLU A 75 21.69 -12.63 24.17
CA GLU A 75 21.59 -11.47 23.28
C GLU A 75 22.71 -10.46 23.59
N HIS A 76 23.32 -9.91 22.55
CA HIS A 76 24.51 -9.03 22.60
C HIS A 76 25.84 -9.65 23.10
N GLU A 77 25.86 -10.85 23.67
CA GLU A 77 27.11 -11.48 24.15
C GLU A 77 28.01 -12.01 23.04
N ALA A 78 27.43 -12.41 21.90
CA ALA A 78 28.19 -12.94 20.77
C ALA A 78 27.55 -12.61 19.41
N VAL A 79 28.41 -12.34 18.43
CA VAL A 79 28.04 -12.03 17.04
C VAL A 79 28.97 -12.79 16.10
N LEU A 80 28.43 -13.48 15.10
CA LEU A 80 29.26 -14.02 14.02
C LEU A 80 29.56 -12.91 13.02
N ARG A 81 30.82 -12.71 12.67
CA ARG A 81 31.28 -11.68 11.72
C ARG A 81 31.99 -12.31 10.53
N ILE A 82 31.78 -11.74 9.34
CA ILE A 82 32.57 -12.09 8.16
C ILE A 82 33.86 -11.31 8.24
N LYS A 83 35.01 -11.98 8.12
CA LYS A 83 36.29 -11.28 8.02
C LYS A 83 36.34 -10.57 6.68
N THR A 84 36.64 -9.29 6.68
CA THR A 84 36.81 -8.46 5.49
C THR A 84 38.08 -7.62 5.65
N ASP A 85 38.23 -6.61 4.79
CA ASP A 85 39.29 -5.62 4.96
C ASP A 85 38.93 -4.64 6.08
N LEU A 86 39.77 -4.58 7.12
CA LEU A 86 39.62 -3.63 8.23
C LEU A 86 40.02 -2.21 7.84
N ASN A 87 40.79 -2.03 6.76
CA ASN A 87 41.21 -0.72 6.27
C ASN A 87 40.21 -0.12 5.27
N ALA A 88 39.14 -0.84 4.90
CA ALA A 88 38.12 -0.34 3.99
C ALA A 88 37.63 1.05 4.41
N THR A 89 37.61 2.00 3.48
CA THR A 89 37.22 3.40 3.73
C THR A 89 35.83 3.51 4.35
N ASN A 90 34.90 2.64 3.93
CA ASN A 90 33.57 2.55 4.54
C ASN A 90 33.59 1.60 5.76
N PRO A 91 33.41 2.12 7.00
CA PRO A 91 33.42 1.29 8.21
C PRO A 91 32.32 0.23 8.25
N ALA A 92 31.24 0.43 7.49
CA ALA A 92 30.14 -0.53 7.40
C ALA A 92 30.54 -1.85 6.70
N LEU A 93 31.67 -1.88 6.00
CA LEU A 93 32.21 -3.06 5.33
C LEU A 93 33.20 -3.85 6.20
N ARG A 94 33.76 -3.22 7.24
CA ARG A 94 34.76 -3.82 8.12
C ARG A 94 34.13 -4.85 9.04
N ASP A 95 34.60 -6.08 8.95
CA ASP A 95 34.19 -7.25 9.72
C ASP A 95 32.68 -7.29 10.07
N TRP A 96 31.84 -7.17 9.04
CA TRP A 96 30.41 -6.95 9.19
C TRP A 96 29.69 -8.17 9.80
N PRO A 97 28.60 -7.96 10.57
CA PRO A 97 27.91 -9.03 11.27
C PRO A 97 27.09 -9.91 10.33
N ALA A 98 27.28 -11.23 10.41
CA ALA A 98 26.54 -12.25 9.67
C ALA A 98 25.37 -12.83 10.46
N PHE A 99 25.53 -13.05 11.77
CA PHE A 99 24.47 -13.58 12.65
C PHE A 99 24.44 -12.86 13.98
N ARG A 100 23.25 -12.78 14.57
CA ARG A 100 23.02 -12.29 15.93
C ARG A 100 22.22 -13.28 16.76
N ILE A 101 22.28 -13.11 18.07
CA ILE A 101 21.46 -13.83 19.05
C ILE A 101 20.22 -12.98 19.37
N VAL A 102 19.07 -13.63 19.51
CA VAL A 102 17.81 -13.04 19.96
C VAL A 102 17.22 -13.98 21.00
N ASP A 103 17.15 -13.55 22.27
CA ASP A 103 16.80 -14.44 23.38
C ASP A 103 15.29 -14.76 23.43
N LYS A 104 14.46 -13.77 23.08
CA LYS A 104 13.00 -13.90 23.01
C LYS A 104 12.52 -13.69 21.57
N PRO A 105 12.81 -14.63 20.65
CA PRO A 105 12.47 -14.49 19.24
C PRO A 105 10.95 -14.50 19.07
N ASN A 106 10.36 -13.36 18.69
CA ASN A 106 8.96 -13.26 18.32
C ASN A 106 8.75 -13.45 16.80
N HIS A 107 9.34 -14.50 16.24
CA HIS A 107 9.22 -14.80 14.82
C HIS A 107 8.00 -15.70 14.58
N PRO A 108 7.07 -15.35 13.66
CA PRO A 108 5.76 -15.97 13.58
C PRO A 108 5.77 -17.44 13.11
N LEU A 109 6.82 -17.90 12.42
CA LEU A 109 6.87 -19.23 11.81
C LEU A 109 7.95 -20.17 12.37
N LYS A 110 8.89 -19.65 13.16
CA LYS A 110 10.08 -20.42 13.55
C LYS A 110 10.65 -19.88 14.85
N LYS A 111 10.83 -20.77 15.83
CA LYS A 111 11.56 -20.46 17.05
C LYS A 111 13.02 -20.84 16.84
N ALA A 112 13.91 -19.85 16.89
CA ALA A 112 15.35 -20.02 16.83
C ALA A 112 16.03 -18.90 17.61
N LYS A 113 17.16 -19.19 18.24
CA LYS A 113 17.92 -18.23 19.04
C LYS A 113 18.90 -17.40 18.19
N VAL A 114 19.51 -18.03 17.18
CA VAL A 114 20.53 -17.40 16.33
C VAL A 114 19.94 -17.11 14.96
N TRP A 115 20.05 -15.87 14.49
CA TRP A 115 19.43 -15.43 13.23
C TRP A 115 20.45 -14.81 12.29
N PRO A 116 20.46 -15.20 11.00
CA PRO A 116 21.28 -14.53 10.02
C PRO A 116 20.78 -13.10 9.81
N LEU A 117 21.70 -12.20 9.49
CA LEU A 117 21.39 -10.87 9.01
C LEU A 117 21.18 -10.89 7.50
N LEU A 118 20.50 -9.85 7.00
CA LEU A 118 20.02 -9.74 5.62
C LEU A 118 21.12 -10.07 4.60
N ASP A 119 22.29 -9.41 4.71
CA ASP A 119 23.38 -9.56 3.74
C ASP A 119 23.89 -11.00 3.65
N PHE A 120 24.02 -11.69 4.79
CA PHE A 120 24.44 -13.10 4.81
C PHE A 120 23.39 -14.01 4.18
N GLN A 121 22.14 -13.91 4.66
CA GLN A 121 21.08 -14.82 4.20
C GLN A 121 20.80 -14.65 2.71
N SER A 122 20.69 -13.42 2.22
CA SER A 122 20.43 -13.14 0.80
C SER A 122 21.61 -13.55 -0.09
N ALA A 123 22.87 -13.38 0.33
CA ALA A 123 24.01 -13.86 -0.45
C ALA A 123 23.92 -15.36 -0.75
N ILE A 124 23.59 -16.16 0.28
CA ILE A 124 23.48 -17.62 0.15
C ILE A 124 22.25 -17.99 -0.69
N ASP A 125 21.11 -17.36 -0.46
CA ASP A 125 19.89 -17.68 -1.20
C ASP A 125 19.97 -17.27 -2.67
N ASP A 126 20.49 -16.08 -2.98
CA ASP A 126 20.63 -15.60 -4.36
C ASP A 126 21.50 -16.57 -5.18
N HIS A 127 22.63 -17.02 -4.62
CA HIS A 127 23.47 -18.03 -5.27
C HIS A 127 22.74 -19.37 -5.44
N LEU A 128 22.14 -19.90 -4.37
CA LEU A 128 21.47 -21.22 -4.41
C LEU A 128 20.23 -21.25 -5.31
N PHE A 129 19.60 -20.11 -5.56
CA PHE A 129 18.46 -20.00 -6.48
C PHE A 129 18.87 -19.56 -7.89
N GLY A 130 20.17 -19.37 -8.15
CA GLY A 130 20.66 -18.95 -9.47
C GLY A 130 20.15 -17.58 -9.87
N VAL A 131 19.99 -16.66 -8.91
CA VAL A 131 19.61 -15.27 -9.20
C VAL A 131 20.68 -14.66 -10.09
N THR A 132 20.27 -14.13 -11.24
CA THR A 132 21.19 -13.47 -12.20
C THR A 132 21.19 -11.96 -12.08
N HIS A 133 20.05 -11.39 -11.64
CA HIS A 133 19.85 -9.95 -11.48
C HIS A 133 19.17 -9.67 -10.14
N ILE A 134 19.77 -8.79 -9.34
CA ILE A 134 19.20 -8.28 -8.09
C ILE A 134 18.66 -6.88 -8.33
N LEU A 135 17.34 -6.71 -8.23
CA LEU A 135 16.69 -5.40 -8.20
C LEU A 135 16.40 -5.00 -6.75
N ARG A 136 16.98 -3.90 -6.26
CA ARG A 136 16.82 -3.46 -4.86
C ARG A 136 16.79 -1.94 -4.71
N GLY A 137 16.33 -1.50 -3.54
CA GLY A 137 16.35 -0.08 -3.15
C GLY A 137 17.77 0.45 -2.94
N ILE A 138 17.96 1.75 -3.19
CA ILE A 138 19.23 2.49 -2.99
C ILE A 138 19.74 2.46 -1.55
N ASP A 139 18.86 2.25 -0.58
CA ASP A 139 19.21 2.04 0.82
C ASP A 139 20.03 0.76 1.07
N LEU A 140 19.98 -0.21 0.15
CA LEU A 140 20.73 -1.47 0.21
C LEU A 140 21.97 -1.49 -0.69
N GLN A 141 22.44 -0.34 -1.19
CA GLN A 141 23.64 -0.26 -2.04
C GLN A 141 24.91 -0.85 -1.39
N THR A 142 25.01 -0.80 -0.06
CA THR A 142 26.18 -1.34 0.67
C THR A 142 26.12 -2.87 0.76
N SER A 143 24.94 -3.48 0.61
CA SER A 143 24.75 -4.93 0.67
C SER A 143 25.57 -5.64 -0.40
N GLU A 144 25.63 -5.11 -1.62
CA GLU A 144 26.45 -5.69 -2.69
C GLU A 144 27.91 -5.87 -2.26
N LYS A 145 28.52 -4.79 -1.74
CA LYS A 145 29.92 -4.79 -1.30
C LYS A 145 30.16 -5.81 -0.18
N ARG A 146 29.22 -5.95 0.75
CA ARG A 146 29.30 -6.96 1.82
C ARG A 146 29.19 -8.37 1.28
N GLN A 147 28.19 -8.64 0.44
CA GLN A 147 27.90 -9.96 -0.11
C GLN A 147 29.02 -10.45 -1.03
N LYS A 148 29.67 -9.55 -1.79
CA LYS A 148 30.82 -9.89 -2.65
C LYS A 148 31.95 -10.60 -1.91
N TYR A 149 32.19 -10.33 -0.62
CA TYR A 149 33.15 -11.11 0.17
C TYR A 149 32.77 -12.58 0.28
N ILE A 150 31.50 -12.89 0.55
CA ILE A 150 31.03 -14.28 0.64
C ILE A 150 31.19 -14.98 -0.71
N TYR A 151 30.81 -14.30 -1.80
CA TYR A 151 30.94 -14.84 -3.15
C TYR A 151 32.40 -15.10 -3.52
N GLN A 152 33.30 -14.16 -3.24
CA GLN A 152 34.74 -14.34 -3.43
C GLN A 152 35.29 -15.53 -2.66
N TYR A 153 34.89 -15.72 -1.39
CA TYR A 153 35.37 -16.82 -0.57
C TYR A 153 34.93 -18.18 -1.12
N PHE A 154 33.70 -18.29 -1.60
CA PHE A 154 33.19 -19.52 -2.20
C PHE A 154 33.48 -19.63 -3.71
N LYS A 155 34.16 -18.65 -4.31
CA LYS A 155 34.45 -18.57 -5.76
C LYS A 155 33.16 -18.63 -6.59
N TRP A 156 32.16 -17.84 -6.21
CA TRP A 156 30.90 -17.70 -6.93
C TRP A 156 30.85 -16.42 -7.74
N ASP A 157 30.13 -16.47 -8.86
CA ASP A 157 29.81 -15.29 -9.65
C ASP A 157 28.70 -14.49 -9.00
N TYR A 158 28.95 -13.19 -8.82
CA TYR A 158 27.98 -12.30 -8.19
C TYR A 158 26.98 -11.78 -9.24
N PRO A 159 25.66 -11.80 -8.96
CA PRO A 159 24.65 -11.32 -9.89
C PRO A 159 24.76 -9.82 -10.19
N ILE A 160 24.24 -9.43 -11.35
CA ILE A 160 24.15 -8.02 -11.74
C ILE A 160 23.19 -7.30 -10.78
N THR A 161 23.64 -6.20 -10.19
CA THR A 161 22.80 -5.40 -9.28
C THR A 161 22.25 -4.18 -9.99
N ILE A 162 20.94 -4.00 -9.93
CA ILE A 162 20.24 -2.81 -10.37
C ILE A 162 19.64 -2.14 -9.13
N THR A 163 20.00 -0.88 -8.95
CA THR A 163 19.59 -0.11 -7.78
C THR A 163 18.53 0.92 -8.17
N VAL A 164 17.43 0.93 -7.43
CA VAL A 164 16.26 1.78 -7.67
C VAL A 164 16.10 2.77 -6.52
N GLY A 165 15.81 4.03 -6.84
CA GLY A 165 15.48 5.05 -5.87
C GLY A 165 14.20 4.73 -5.11
N LYS A 166 14.01 5.41 -3.99
CA LYS A 166 12.82 5.25 -3.16
C LYS A 166 11.60 5.85 -3.85
N PHE A 167 10.46 5.20 -3.65
CA PHE A 167 9.17 5.67 -4.10
C PHE A 167 8.39 6.24 -2.91
N TYR A 168 7.93 7.48 -3.06
CA TYR A 168 7.07 8.16 -2.11
C TYR A 168 5.72 8.47 -2.76
N LEU A 169 4.64 8.25 -2.02
CA LEU A 169 3.28 8.64 -2.41
C LEU A 169 2.81 9.73 -1.46
N SER A 170 2.72 10.98 -1.94
CA SER A 170 2.21 12.08 -1.11
C SER A 170 0.69 12.00 -0.95
N GLY A 171 0.18 12.57 0.14
CA GLY A 171 -1.25 12.54 0.50
C GLY A 171 -1.69 11.29 1.27
N VAL A 172 -0.81 10.32 1.50
CA VAL A 172 -1.11 9.10 2.28
C VAL A 172 0.06 8.68 3.17
N VAL A 173 -0.23 7.88 4.20
CA VAL A 173 0.81 7.33 5.07
C VAL A 173 1.31 5.98 4.54
N LEU A 174 2.62 5.85 4.33
CA LEU A 174 3.29 4.62 3.89
C LEU A 174 4.23 4.00 4.94
N SER A 175 4.72 4.78 5.90
CA SER A 175 5.71 4.30 6.87
C SER A 175 5.13 3.20 7.76
N LYS A 176 5.76 2.01 7.75
CA LYS A 176 5.33 0.86 8.55
C LYS A 176 5.27 1.19 10.04
N SER A 177 6.26 1.90 10.56
CA SER A 177 6.35 2.25 11.97
C SER A 177 5.26 3.25 12.37
N GLU A 178 5.01 4.23 11.51
CA GLU A 178 3.95 5.22 11.70
C GLU A 178 2.56 4.58 11.65
N ILE A 179 2.31 3.70 10.68
CA ILE A 179 1.05 2.94 10.57
C ILE A 179 0.83 2.10 11.82
N LYS A 180 1.85 1.35 12.27
CA LYS A 180 1.74 0.51 13.47
C LYS A 180 1.44 1.34 14.71
N LYS A 181 2.12 2.49 14.88
CA LYS A 181 1.86 3.43 15.98
C LYS A 181 0.44 4.00 15.90
N GLY A 182 0.01 4.45 14.72
CA GLY A 182 -1.32 5.00 14.51
C GLY A 182 -2.45 3.99 14.73
N ILE A 183 -2.26 2.71 14.38
CA ILE A 183 -3.22 1.64 14.71
C ILE A 183 -3.29 1.45 16.23
N LYS A 184 -2.15 1.40 16.93
CA LYS A 184 -2.10 1.25 18.39
C LYS A 184 -2.78 2.42 19.10
N GLU A 185 -2.63 3.63 18.58
CA GLU A 185 -3.21 4.87 19.11
C GLU A 185 -4.67 5.10 18.67
N GLY A 186 -5.27 4.19 17.89
CA GLY A 186 -6.64 4.33 17.38
C GLY A 186 -6.82 5.38 16.27
N LYS A 187 -5.73 5.98 15.77
CA LYS A 187 -5.75 6.92 14.63
C LYS A 187 -6.14 6.23 13.31
N PHE A 188 -5.81 4.95 13.17
CA PHE A 188 -6.18 4.11 12.03
C PHE A 188 -6.93 2.88 12.51
N ARG A 189 -7.98 2.48 11.79
CA ARG A 189 -8.79 1.29 12.12
C ARG A 189 -8.04 -0.02 11.89
N GLY A 190 -7.01 0.00 11.04
CA GLY A 190 -6.24 -1.17 10.64
C GLY A 190 -5.35 -0.91 9.44
N TRP A 191 -4.74 -1.96 8.91
CA TRP A 191 -3.85 -1.88 7.74
C TRP A 191 -4.56 -1.57 6.42
N ASP A 192 -5.89 -1.66 6.39
CA ASP A 192 -6.75 -1.37 5.24
C ASP A 192 -7.49 -0.02 5.40
N ASP A 193 -7.10 0.80 6.37
CA ASP A 193 -7.67 2.13 6.60
C ASP A 193 -7.42 3.05 5.39
N THR A 194 -8.44 3.83 5.01
CA THR A 194 -8.47 4.65 3.80
C THR A 194 -7.42 5.76 3.75
N LYS A 195 -6.89 6.17 4.91
CA LYS A 195 -5.80 7.17 5.02
C LYS A 195 -4.43 6.62 4.64
N LEU A 196 -4.31 5.30 4.53
CA LEU A 196 -3.05 4.63 4.30
C LEU A 196 -2.81 4.37 2.81
N GLY A 197 -1.54 4.41 2.39
CA GLY A 197 -1.11 4.03 1.04
C GLY A 197 -0.85 2.54 0.87
N THR A 198 -1.33 1.69 1.78
CA THR A 198 -1.11 0.24 1.69
C THR A 198 -1.88 -0.35 0.51
N ILE A 199 -1.38 -1.46 -0.04
CA ILE A 199 -2.12 -2.22 -1.08
C ILE A 199 -3.50 -2.67 -0.57
N ARG A 200 -3.65 -2.94 0.73
CA ARG A 200 -4.94 -3.31 1.33
C ARG A 200 -5.93 -2.13 1.31
N SER A 201 -5.49 -0.94 1.69
CA SER A 201 -6.28 0.29 1.62
C SER A 201 -6.68 0.63 0.18
N LEU A 202 -5.72 0.67 -0.74
CA LEU A 202 -5.97 0.93 -2.16
C LEU A 202 -7.00 -0.04 -2.75
N ARG A 203 -6.86 -1.35 -2.47
CA ARG A 203 -7.84 -2.37 -2.89
C ARG A 203 -9.21 -2.13 -2.27
N ARG A 204 -9.29 -1.79 -0.98
CA ARG A 204 -10.57 -1.50 -0.30
C ARG A 204 -11.28 -0.30 -0.91
N ARG A 205 -10.51 0.73 -1.28
CA ARG A 205 -10.96 1.94 -2.01
C ARG A 205 -11.39 1.67 -3.45
N GLY A 206 -10.98 0.55 -4.06
CA GLY A 206 -11.34 0.18 -5.43
C GLY A 206 -10.28 0.51 -6.48
N PHE A 207 -9.03 0.72 -6.08
CA PHE A 207 -7.91 0.86 -7.03
C PHE A 207 -7.64 -0.47 -7.73
N GLN A 208 -7.54 -0.40 -9.06
CA GLN A 208 -7.19 -1.53 -9.89
C GLN A 208 -5.68 -1.82 -9.79
N PRO A 209 -5.27 -3.10 -9.67
CA PRO A 209 -3.86 -3.44 -9.66
C PRO A 209 -3.13 -3.00 -10.93
N GLU A 210 -3.82 -2.93 -12.06
CA GLU A 210 -3.34 -2.43 -13.35
C GLU A 210 -2.90 -0.96 -13.24
N ALA A 211 -3.62 -0.12 -12.47
CA ALA A 211 -3.27 1.29 -12.29
C ALA A 211 -1.90 1.43 -11.62
N ILE A 212 -1.69 0.64 -10.56
CA ILE A 212 -0.42 0.61 -9.81
C ILE A 212 0.70 0.10 -10.71
N ARG A 213 0.48 -1.00 -11.45
CA ARG A 213 1.50 -1.54 -12.36
C ARG A 213 1.89 -0.54 -13.45
N LYS A 214 0.91 0.11 -14.10
CA LYS A 214 1.17 1.11 -15.14
C LYS A 214 2.03 2.26 -14.61
N LEU A 215 1.68 2.80 -13.44
CA LEU A 215 2.47 3.85 -12.79
C LEU A 215 3.92 3.40 -12.53
N ILE A 216 4.11 2.22 -11.94
CA ILE A 216 5.45 1.73 -11.60
C ILE A 216 6.29 1.44 -12.86
N VAL A 217 5.68 0.88 -13.91
CA VAL A 217 6.38 0.63 -15.19
C VAL A 217 6.78 1.94 -15.87
N GLU A 218 5.91 2.95 -15.86
CA GLU A 218 6.19 4.26 -16.46
C GLU A 218 7.32 5.01 -15.74
N ILE A 219 7.41 4.89 -14.41
CA ILE A 219 8.52 5.45 -13.63
C ILE A 219 9.85 4.77 -14.01
N GLY A 220 9.83 3.45 -14.17
CA GLY A 220 11.00 2.64 -14.50
C GLY A 220 11.98 2.45 -13.33
N ALA A 221 13.08 1.74 -13.59
CA ALA A 221 14.11 1.43 -12.60
C ALA A 221 15.17 2.55 -12.51
N LYS A 222 14.75 3.76 -12.14
CA LYS A 222 15.66 4.91 -11.96
C LYS A 222 16.29 4.88 -10.56
N SER A 223 17.54 5.29 -10.44
CA SER A 223 18.26 5.36 -9.15
C SER A 223 17.85 6.56 -8.28
N ALA A 224 17.29 7.60 -8.89
CA ALA A 224 16.80 8.78 -8.18
C ALA A 224 15.49 8.50 -7.43
N ASP A 225 15.38 9.03 -6.22
CA ASP A 225 14.14 9.00 -5.45
C ASP A 225 13.03 9.76 -6.19
N ILE A 226 11.80 9.27 -6.08
CA ILE A 226 10.63 9.88 -6.73
C ILE A 226 9.48 10.05 -5.75
N THR A 227 8.84 11.21 -5.82
CA THR A 227 7.58 11.47 -5.13
C THR A 227 6.47 11.63 -6.15
N ILE A 228 5.42 10.83 -6.03
CA ILE A 228 4.22 10.90 -6.85
C ILE A 228 3.05 11.32 -5.96
N SER A 229 2.15 12.15 -6.49
CA SER A 229 0.92 12.50 -5.77
C SER A 229 -0.11 11.38 -5.82
N PHE A 230 -0.96 11.30 -4.80
CA PHE A 230 -2.09 10.38 -4.81
C PHE A 230 -3.02 10.64 -6.02
N GLU A 231 -3.16 11.90 -6.43
CA GLU A 231 -3.94 12.33 -7.60
C GLU A 231 -3.40 11.73 -8.90
N ASN A 232 -2.08 11.62 -9.05
CA ASN A 232 -1.48 10.98 -10.21
C ASN A 232 -1.86 9.50 -10.26
N LEU A 233 -1.72 8.76 -9.15
CA LEU A 233 -2.18 7.37 -9.07
C LEU A 233 -3.69 7.25 -9.33
N ALA A 234 -4.49 8.17 -8.81
CA ALA A 234 -5.93 8.24 -9.07
C ALA A 234 -6.26 8.48 -10.54
N ALA A 235 -5.44 9.24 -11.28
CA ALA A 235 -5.63 9.44 -12.72
C ALA A 235 -5.45 8.14 -13.51
N TYR A 236 -4.44 7.31 -13.20
CA TYR A 236 -4.30 5.97 -13.81
C TYR A 236 -5.50 5.09 -13.50
N ASN A 237 -5.99 5.13 -12.26
CA ASN A 237 -7.15 4.34 -11.88
C ASN A 237 -8.42 4.81 -12.60
N ARG A 238 -8.64 6.14 -12.68
CA ARG A 238 -9.77 6.74 -13.40
C ARG A 238 -9.83 6.30 -14.85
N LYS A 239 -8.69 6.32 -15.56
CA LYS A 239 -8.59 5.87 -16.97
C LYS A 239 -9.05 4.42 -17.16
N LEU A 240 -8.94 3.57 -16.13
CA LEU A 240 -9.35 2.17 -16.19
C LEU A 240 -10.82 1.97 -15.80
N ILE A 241 -11.31 2.70 -14.79
CA ILE A 241 -12.65 2.47 -14.23
C ILE A 241 -13.74 3.33 -14.86
N ASP A 242 -13.44 4.54 -15.33
CA ASP A 242 -14.45 5.45 -15.90
C ASP A 242 -15.20 4.83 -17.09
N PRO A 243 -14.54 4.15 -18.06
CA PRO A 243 -15.24 3.52 -19.18
C PRO A 243 -16.18 2.36 -18.81
N GLU A 244 -16.05 1.81 -17.59
CA GLU A 244 -16.80 0.63 -17.13
C GLU A 244 -17.77 0.94 -15.98
N ALA A 245 -17.57 2.04 -15.26
CA ALA A 245 -18.31 2.36 -14.06
C ALA A 245 -19.71 2.89 -14.40
N ASN A 246 -20.73 2.19 -13.91
CA ASN A 246 -22.10 2.71 -13.94
C ASN A 246 -22.21 3.96 -13.07
N ARG A 247 -23.02 4.92 -13.54
CA ARG A 247 -23.25 6.22 -12.91
C ARG A 247 -24.54 6.22 -12.11
N TYR A 248 -24.45 6.70 -10.89
CA TYR A 248 -25.58 6.80 -9.98
C TYR A 248 -25.66 8.17 -9.31
N PHE A 249 -26.86 8.55 -8.88
CA PHE A 249 -27.06 9.73 -8.05
C PHE A 249 -26.90 9.40 -6.57
N PHE A 250 -26.03 10.16 -5.93
CA PHE A 250 -25.89 10.25 -4.48
C PHE A 250 -25.92 11.73 -4.10
N VAL A 251 -26.83 12.07 -3.20
CA VAL A 251 -27.03 13.41 -2.66
C VAL A 251 -26.48 13.42 -1.23
N PRO A 252 -25.29 13.99 -0.98
CA PRO A 252 -24.80 14.21 0.37
C PRO A 252 -25.60 15.33 1.04
N ASN A 253 -25.76 15.27 2.37
CA ASN A 253 -26.48 16.29 3.16
C ASN A 253 -27.84 16.69 2.55
N PRO A 254 -28.75 15.71 2.36
CA PRO A 254 -29.96 15.90 1.58
C PRO A 254 -30.88 16.96 2.18
N MET A 255 -31.33 17.88 1.34
CA MET A 255 -32.37 18.86 1.63
C MET A 255 -33.59 18.55 0.78
N ARG A 256 -34.77 18.48 1.43
CA ARG A 256 -36.04 18.31 0.74
C ARG A 256 -36.38 19.58 -0.04
N ILE A 257 -36.78 19.40 -1.29
CA ILE A 257 -37.38 20.43 -2.14
C ILE A 257 -38.73 19.95 -2.67
N GLU A 258 -39.61 20.90 -2.98
CA GLU A 258 -40.94 20.63 -3.48
C GLU A 258 -41.21 21.40 -4.78
N ILE A 259 -41.56 20.66 -5.83
CA ILE A 259 -41.77 21.18 -7.19
C ILE A 259 -43.26 21.40 -7.41
N GLU A 260 -43.68 22.64 -7.66
CA GLU A 260 -45.10 22.99 -7.82
C GLU A 260 -45.73 22.33 -9.06
N ASN A 261 -45.10 22.52 -10.23
CA ASN A 261 -45.60 22.10 -11.55
C ASN A 261 -44.73 20.99 -12.14
N LEU A 262 -44.86 19.76 -11.61
CA LEU A 262 -44.06 18.63 -12.06
C LEU A 262 -44.50 18.15 -13.47
N PRO A 263 -43.64 18.25 -14.50
CA PRO A 263 -44.03 17.99 -15.89
C PRO A 263 -43.83 16.53 -16.33
N VAL A 264 -43.29 15.67 -15.45
CA VAL A 264 -42.86 14.31 -15.78
C VAL A 264 -43.11 13.39 -14.58
N LYS A 265 -43.73 12.23 -14.80
CA LYS A 265 -43.99 11.21 -13.77
C LYS A 265 -42.94 10.09 -13.73
N THR A 266 -42.30 9.80 -14.86
CA THR A 266 -41.27 8.76 -14.96
C THR A 266 -40.10 9.22 -15.82
N LYS A 267 -38.89 8.75 -15.50
CA LYS A 267 -37.70 9.04 -16.29
C LYS A 267 -36.79 7.82 -16.37
N LYS A 268 -36.31 7.49 -17.56
CA LYS A 268 -35.20 6.55 -17.76
C LYS A 268 -33.94 7.36 -18.04
N ILE A 269 -32.87 7.05 -17.32
CA ILE A 269 -31.55 7.66 -17.49
C ILE A 269 -30.55 6.53 -17.78
N PRO A 270 -29.68 6.65 -18.79
CA PRO A 270 -28.64 5.65 -19.05
C PRO A 270 -27.75 5.44 -17.82
N LEU A 271 -27.30 4.19 -17.62
CA LEU A 271 -26.30 3.89 -16.58
C LEU A 271 -24.89 4.38 -16.95
N HIS A 272 -24.60 4.57 -18.23
CA HIS A 272 -23.31 5.07 -18.70
C HIS A 272 -23.53 6.01 -19.89
N PRO A 273 -22.77 7.12 -20.02
CA PRO A 273 -23.00 8.12 -21.07
C PRO A 273 -22.71 7.61 -22.48
N MET A 274 -21.72 6.73 -22.63
CA MET A 274 -21.21 6.30 -23.94
C MET A 274 -21.40 4.82 -24.25
N LYS A 275 -21.76 4.00 -23.25
CA LYS A 275 -21.84 2.53 -23.40
C LYS A 275 -23.25 2.10 -23.11
N ASN A 276 -23.80 1.20 -23.93
CA ASN A 276 -25.12 0.63 -23.68
C ASN A 276 -25.03 -0.39 -22.54
N ARG A 277 -25.22 0.09 -21.30
CA ARG A 277 -25.23 -0.70 -20.07
C ARG A 277 -26.61 -0.78 -19.44
N GLY A 278 -27.65 -0.49 -20.23
CA GLY A 278 -29.03 -0.36 -19.77
C GLY A 278 -29.32 0.99 -19.10
N PHE A 279 -30.47 1.04 -18.43
CA PHE A 279 -31.05 2.27 -17.89
C PHE A 279 -31.44 2.11 -16.43
N ARG A 280 -31.32 3.20 -15.68
CA ARG A 280 -31.93 3.38 -14.36
C ARG A 280 -33.25 4.12 -14.53
N ALA A 281 -34.32 3.58 -13.94
CA ALA A 281 -35.67 4.12 -14.04
C ALA A 281 -36.10 4.80 -12.73
N PHE A 282 -36.73 5.95 -12.86
CA PHE A 282 -37.16 6.81 -11.75
C PHE A 282 -38.66 7.04 -11.83
N LYS A 283 -39.34 6.94 -10.68
CA LYS A 283 -40.69 7.47 -10.47
C LYS A 283 -40.55 8.85 -9.83
N ILE A 284 -40.84 9.89 -10.59
CA ILE A 284 -40.66 11.28 -10.17
C ILE A 284 -41.89 11.75 -9.41
N THR A 285 -41.67 12.36 -8.25
CA THR A 285 -42.72 12.97 -7.43
C THR A 285 -42.41 14.45 -7.24
N LYS A 286 -43.38 15.22 -6.72
CA LYS A 286 -43.16 16.64 -6.39
C LYS A 286 -42.05 16.83 -5.36
N THR A 287 -41.80 15.83 -4.52
CA THR A 287 -40.78 15.85 -3.48
C THR A 287 -39.48 15.22 -3.98
N LEU A 288 -38.43 16.04 -4.10
CA LEU A 288 -37.08 15.61 -4.43
C LEU A 288 -36.11 16.01 -3.31
N TYR A 289 -34.92 15.44 -3.33
CA TYR A 289 -33.82 15.83 -2.46
C TYR A 289 -32.61 16.22 -3.29
N ILE A 290 -31.95 17.31 -2.89
CA ILE A 290 -30.70 17.83 -3.47
C ILE A 290 -29.70 18.12 -2.36
N ASP A 291 -28.43 18.35 -2.70
CA ASP A 291 -27.42 18.68 -1.68
C ASP A 291 -27.74 20.05 -1.09
N LYS A 292 -27.81 20.15 0.24
CA LYS A 292 -27.99 21.42 0.95
C LYS A 292 -26.98 22.47 0.50
N LYS A 293 -25.73 22.08 0.22
CA LYS A 293 -24.69 22.99 -0.26
C LYS A 293 -24.99 23.54 -1.66
N ASP A 294 -25.50 22.70 -2.56
CA ASP A 294 -25.93 23.15 -3.88
C ASP A 294 -27.13 24.10 -3.75
N TYR A 295 -28.09 23.81 -2.86
CA TYR A 295 -29.23 24.70 -2.62
C TYR A 295 -28.78 26.07 -2.12
N GLU A 296 -27.92 26.12 -1.10
CA GLU A 296 -27.41 27.38 -0.54
C GLU A 296 -26.60 28.17 -1.56
N LYS A 297 -25.73 27.50 -2.32
CA LYS A 297 -24.88 28.12 -3.33
C LYS A 297 -25.69 28.71 -4.50
N TYR A 298 -26.75 28.04 -4.92
CA TYR A 298 -27.52 28.40 -6.12
C TYR A 298 -28.91 28.98 -5.81
N LYS A 299 -29.17 29.35 -4.56
CA LYS A 299 -30.44 29.95 -4.15
C LYS A 299 -30.72 31.21 -4.95
N GLY A 300 -31.93 31.32 -5.52
CA GLY A 300 -32.33 32.41 -6.40
C GLY A 300 -31.95 32.23 -7.87
N LEU A 301 -31.07 31.29 -8.19
CA LEU A 301 -30.59 31.02 -9.54
C LEU A 301 -31.37 29.89 -10.22
N GLU A 302 -31.26 29.85 -11.54
CA GLU A 302 -31.71 28.72 -12.35
C GLU A 302 -30.65 27.62 -12.34
N VAL A 303 -31.07 26.39 -12.06
CA VAL A 303 -30.22 25.19 -12.10
C VAL A 303 -30.91 24.08 -12.87
N ARG A 304 -30.12 23.17 -13.43
CA ARG A 304 -30.62 21.96 -14.07
C ARG A 304 -30.55 20.79 -13.10
N LEU A 305 -31.70 20.19 -12.78
CA LEU A 305 -31.75 18.86 -12.21
C LEU A 305 -31.22 17.89 -13.28
N LYS A 306 -30.06 17.29 -13.01
CA LYS A 306 -29.30 16.55 -14.01
C LYS A 306 -30.16 15.49 -14.69
N ASP A 307 -30.14 15.50 -16.02
CA ASP A 307 -30.90 14.62 -16.91
C ASP A 307 -32.42 14.67 -16.72
N LEU A 308 -32.97 15.73 -16.09
CA LEU A 308 -34.39 15.90 -15.81
C LEU A 308 -34.97 17.18 -16.44
N PHE A 309 -34.92 18.32 -15.74
CA PHE A 309 -35.40 19.63 -16.23
C PHE A 309 -34.77 20.80 -15.44
N ASN A 310 -35.00 22.03 -15.89
CA ASN A 310 -34.50 23.26 -15.28
C ASN A 310 -35.48 23.76 -14.22
N ILE A 311 -34.96 24.26 -13.11
CA ILE A 311 -35.73 24.83 -11.99
C ILE A 311 -35.10 26.14 -11.53
N LYS A 312 -35.93 27.05 -11.00
CA LYS A 312 -35.45 28.21 -10.23
C LYS A 312 -35.50 27.88 -8.73
N LEU A 313 -34.35 27.92 -8.05
CA LEU A 313 -34.28 27.67 -6.61
C LEU A 313 -34.77 28.89 -5.82
N GLY A 314 -35.54 28.65 -4.76
CA GLY A 314 -36.10 29.71 -3.92
C GLY A 314 -37.14 29.18 -2.95
N LYS A 315 -37.95 30.08 -2.36
CA LYS A 315 -39.07 29.69 -1.47
C LYS A 315 -40.12 28.82 -2.19
N LYS A 316 -40.41 29.16 -3.45
CA LYS A 316 -41.26 28.39 -4.36
C LYS A 316 -40.40 27.92 -5.53
N ILE A 317 -40.29 26.60 -5.70
CA ILE A 317 -39.45 26.02 -6.74
C ILE A 317 -40.33 25.63 -7.93
N LYS A 318 -40.13 26.34 -9.03
CA LYS A 318 -40.88 26.17 -10.28
C LYS A 318 -39.97 25.61 -11.37
N VAL A 319 -40.55 24.79 -12.23
CA VAL A 319 -39.91 24.35 -13.46
C VAL A 319 -39.89 25.51 -14.44
N THR A 320 -38.74 25.77 -15.03
CA THR A 320 -38.52 26.89 -15.95
C THR A 320 -38.29 26.44 -17.39
N GLY A 321 -37.99 25.15 -17.61
CA GLY A 321 -37.75 24.61 -18.94
C GLY A 321 -37.27 23.16 -18.92
N LYS A 322 -37.22 22.50 -20.09
CA LYS A 322 -36.69 21.13 -20.27
C LYS A 322 -35.39 21.12 -21.07
N GLU A 323 -35.16 22.16 -21.85
CA GLU A 323 -34.01 22.39 -22.71
C GLU A 323 -32.69 22.32 -21.93
N VAL A 324 -31.62 21.90 -22.61
CA VAL A 324 -30.29 21.83 -22.02
C VAL A 324 -29.63 23.20 -22.16
N LYS A 325 -29.54 23.96 -21.07
CA LYS A 325 -28.82 25.23 -21.00
C LYS A 325 -27.43 25.05 -20.40
N SER A 326 -26.54 26.00 -20.66
CA SER A 326 -25.24 26.13 -19.98
C SER A 326 -25.41 26.74 -18.58
N ILE A 327 -26.18 26.06 -17.73
CA ILE A 327 -26.45 26.44 -16.33
C ILE A 327 -25.91 25.38 -15.37
N PRO A 328 -25.71 25.69 -14.07
CA PRO A 328 -25.25 24.72 -13.10
C PRO A 328 -26.14 23.48 -13.06
N LYS A 329 -25.52 22.29 -13.14
CA LYS A 329 -26.21 21.00 -13.07
C LYS A 329 -26.05 20.42 -11.67
N ILE A 330 -27.14 19.95 -11.06
CA ILE A 330 -27.13 19.34 -9.73
C ILE A 330 -27.74 17.94 -9.76
N GLN A 331 -27.17 17.01 -8.99
CA GLN A 331 -27.75 15.68 -8.79
C GLN A 331 -28.91 15.75 -7.79
N TRP A 332 -29.83 14.81 -7.93
CA TRP A 332 -31.06 14.75 -7.16
C TRP A 332 -31.47 13.30 -6.94
N VAL A 333 -32.30 13.07 -5.93
CA VAL A 333 -32.96 11.78 -5.70
C VAL A 333 -34.43 12.00 -5.35
N THR A 334 -35.26 10.99 -5.58
CA THR A 334 -36.71 11.04 -5.33
C THR A 334 -37.05 10.79 -3.86
N LYS A 335 -38.30 11.04 -3.46
CA LYS A 335 -38.84 10.57 -2.16
C LYS A 335 -38.52 9.11 -1.86
N ASN A 336 -38.60 8.27 -2.88
CA ASN A 336 -38.22 6.87 -2.83
C ASN A 336 -36.69 6.73 -2.93
N HIS A 337 -35.95 7.05 -1.87
CA HIS A 337 -34.49 6.95 -1.84
C HIS A 337 -34.03 5.75 -0.98
N ILE A 338 -32.72 5.55 -0.92
CA ILE A 338 -32.06 4.68 0.07
C ILE A 338 -31.01 5.46 0.83
N GLU A 339 -30.69 5.02 2.05
CA GLU A 339 -29.61 5.64 2.82
C GLU A 339 -28.25 5.22 2.27
N VAL A 340 -27.34 6.18 2.12
CA VAL A 340 -25.98 5.92 1.65
C VAL A 340 -24.98 6.58 2.59
N ARG A 341 -23.96 5.81 2.97
CA ARG A 341 -22.83 6.26 3.77
C ARG A 341 -21.55 6.03 2.98
N VAL A 342 -20.82 7.11 2.70
CA VAL A 342 -19.55 7.05 1.96
C VAL A 342 -18.38 7.31 2.91
N LEU A 343 -17.50 6.32 3.05
CA LEU A 343 -16.28 6.41 3.83
C LEU A 343 -15.24 7.16 3.02
N MET A 344 -14.98 8.39 3.44
CA MET A 344 -13.85 9.19 2.99
C MET A 344 -12.71 9.04 4.00
N GLU A 345 -11.56 9.63 3.68
CA GLU A 345 -10.33 9.49 4.47
C GLU A 345 -10.55 9.84 5.95
N ASP A 346 -11.15 11.00 6.25
CA ASP A 346 -11.33 11.46 7.64
C ASP A 346 -12.77 11.41 8.16
N LYS A 347 -13.74 11.06 7.30
CA LYS A 347 -15.15 11.20 7.68
C LYS A 347 -16.08 10.24 6.96
N MET A 348 -17.22 10.01 7.59
CA MET A 348 -18.37 9.34 7.01
C MET A 348 -19.33 10.39 6.44
N VAL A 349 -19.47 10.46 5.12
CA VAL A 349 -20.48 11.33 4.49
C VAL A 349 -21.79 10.55 4.38
N LYS A 350 -22.84 11.07 5.01
CA LYS A 350 -24.19 10.48 4.96
C LYS A 350 -25.04 11.22 3.93
N GLY A 351 -25.94 10.50 3.28
CA GLY A 351 -26.88 11.10 2.35
C GLY A 351 -27.84 10.09 1.75
N TYR A 352 -28.49 10.48 0.65
CA TYR A 352 -29.49 9.68 -0.03
C TYR A 352 -29.02 9.25 -1.41
N GLY A 353 -29.20 7.97 -1.71
CA GLY A 353 -28.95 7.38 -3.02
C GLY A 353 -30.26 7.05 -3.74
N GLU A 354 -30.19 6.94 -5.06
CA GLU A 354 -31.30 6.44 -5.86
C GLU A 354 -31.60 4.94 -5.62
N GLN A 355 -32.83 4.50 -5.93
CA GLN A 355 -33.22 3.10 -5.67
C GLN A 355 -32.48 2.06 -6.53
N SER A 356 -32.02 2.43 -7.72
CA SER A 356 -31.34 1.49 -8.62
C SER A 356 -30.06 0.92 -7.99
N LEU A 357 -29.48 1.63 -7.02
CA LEU A 357 -28.35 1.18 -6.22
C LEU A 357 -28.64 -0.10 -5.41
N LYS A 358 -29.89 -0.44 -5.10
CA LYS A 358 -30.27 -1.69 -4.42
C LYS A 358 -29.79 -2.95 -5.15
N ASN A 359 -29.60 -2.83 -6.47
CA ASN A 359 -29.19 -3.93 -7.33
C ASN A 359 -27.67 -4.02 -7.52
N VAL A 360 -26.90 -3.08 -6.96
CA VAL A 360 -25.45 -3.05 -7.11
C VAL A 360 -24.78 -3.97 -6.09
N LYS A 361 -23.99 -4.93 -6.57
CA LYS A 361 -23.34 -5.92 -5.70
C LYS A 361 -22.18 -5.29 -4.90
N PRO A 362 -21.95 -5.70 -3.64
CA PRO A 362 -20.71 -5.39 -2.93
C PRO A 362 -19.47 -5.75 -3.75
N GLY A 363 -18.43 -4.93 -3.64
CA GLY A 363 -17.21 -5.01 -4.45
C GLY A 363 -17.26 -4.23 -5.77
N THR A 364 -18.45 -3.87 -6.26
CA THR A 364 -18.61 -3.11 -7.50
C THR A 364 -18.09 -1.68 -7.34
N ILE A 365 -17.39 -1.18 -8.36
CA ILE A 365 -16.97 0.21 -8.46
C ILE A 365 -17.99 0.96 -9.30
N VAL A 366 -18.47 2.08 -8.79
CA VAL A 366 -19.45 2.94 -9.45
C VAL A 366 -19.02 4.40 -9.35
N GLN A 367 -19.59 5.24 -10.20
CA GLN A 367 -19.42 6.68 -10.11
C GLN A 367 -20.67 7.29 -9.46
N PHE A 368 -20.49 7.99 -8.34
CA PHE A 368 -21.48 8.92 -7.85
C PHE A 368 -21.31 10.25 -8.56
N GLU A 369 -22.28 10.61 -9.39
CA GLU A 369 -22.16 11.78 -10.25
C GLU A 369 -21.94 13.07 -9.45
N ARG A 370 -20.98 13.89 -9.88
CA ARG A 370 -20.50 15.10 -9.18
C ARG A 370 -19.91 14.86 -7.78
N PHE A 371 -19.76 13.61 -7.35
CA PHE A 371 -19.15 13.24 -6.08
C PHE A 371 -17.80 12.54 -6.27
N GLY A 372 -17.75 11.50 -7.08
CA GLY A 372 -16.54 10.75 -7.43
C GLY A 372 -16.77 9.25 -7.54
N PHE A 373 -15.70 8.50 -7.75
CA PHE A 373 -15.72 7.03 -7.79
C PHE A 373 -15.73 6.44 -6.39
N VAL A 374 -16.56 5.42 -6.21
CA VAL A 374 -16.70 4.70 -4.94
C VAL A 374 -16.75 3.20 -5.20
N ARG A 375 -16.26 2.41 -4.25
CA ARG A 375 -16.47 0.97 -4.20
C ARG A 375 -17.57 0.64 -3.20
N ILE A 376 -18.60 -0.09 -3.63
CA ILE A 376 -19.66 -0.55 -2.73
C ILE A 376 -19.06 -1.58 -1.76
N GLU A 377 -19.10 -1.28 -0.47
CA GLU A 377 -18.56 -2.15 0.58
C GLU A 377 -19.66 -3.04 1.17
N LYS A 378 -20.85 -2.49 1.40
CA LYS A 378 -22.03 -3.22 1.86
C LYS A 378 -23.28 -2.71 1.16
N ASN A 379 -24.22 -3.60 0.86
CA ASN A 379 -25.54 -3.26 0.33
C ASN A 379 -26.58 -4.21 0.93
N ASP A 380 -27.46 -3.69 1.79
CA ASP A 380 -28.55 -4.45 2.42
C ASP A 380 -29.93 -4.18 1.76
N LYS A 381 -29.93 -3.50 0.60
CA LYS A 381 -31.10 -3.03 -0.15
C LYS A 381 -31.90 -1.89 0.50
N LYS A 382 -31.63 -1.51 1.75
CA LYS A 382 -32.23 -0.34 2.43
C LYS A 382 -31.19 0.76 2.70
N SER A 383 -29.96 0.34 2.93
CA SER A 383 -28.79 1.14 3.21
C SER A 383 -27.57 0.60 2.47
N ILE A 384 -26.68 1.53 2.09
CA ILE A 384 -25.42 1.22 1.41
C ILE A 384 -24.27 1.86 2.17
N VAL A 385 -23.19 1.11 2.29
CA VAL A 385 -21.88 1.62 2.68
C VAL A 385 -20.96 1.53 1.48
N ALA A 386 -20.35 2.64 1.11
CA ALA A 386 -19.36 2.71 0.04
C ALA A 386 -18.05 3.32 0.56
N VAL A 387 -16.95 3.01 -0.09
CA VAL A 387 -15.62 3.57 0.21
C VAL A 387 -15.19 4.46 -0.95
N PHE A 388 -14.79 5.69 -0.65
CA PHE A 388 -14.35 6.65 -1.64
C PHE A 388 -13.00 6.25 -2.25
N ALA A 389 -12.94 6.22 -3.58
CA ALA A 389 -11.71 5.97 -4.31
C ALA A 389 -10.96 7.29 -4.54
N HIS A 390 -11.50 8.10 -5.45
CA HIS A 390 -11.01 9.39 -5.89
C HIS A 390 -12.12 10.09 -6.69
N LYS A 391 -11.93 11.37 -7.01
CA LYS A 391 -12.87 12.11 -7.85
C LYS A 391 -12.94 11.57 -9.27
#